data_AF-A1E953-F1
#
_entry.id   AF-A1E953-F1
#
_cell.length_a   1.000
_cell.length_b   1.000
_cell.length_c   1.000
_cell.angle_alpha   90.00
_cell.angle_beta   90.00
_cell.angle_gamma   90.00
#
_symmetry.space_group_name_H-M   'P 1'
#
loop_
_entity.id
_entity.type
_entity.pdbx_description
1 polymer ?
#
loop_
_entity_poly.entity_id
_entity_poly.type
_entity_poly.pdbx_seq_one_letter_code
_entity_poly.pdbx_strand_id
1 'polypeptide(L)'
;MECNGVATSLSSHVKDIALLIQVFNDTECINVDGSQLTVAHAAALAVRPQVKVVLEDECRGRVERCSSWVQQKAKDGADIYGVTTGFGACY
;
A
#
# COMPACT_ATOMS: atom_id res chain seq x y z
N MET A 1 -18.09 12.45 3.15
CA MET A 1 -17.38 13.66 2.71
C MET A 1 -15.89 13.44 2.92
N GLU A 2 -15.21 12.92 1.90
CA GLU A 2 -13.77 13.08 1.67
C GLU A 2 -13.60 13.07 0.15
N CYS A 3 -13.76 14.25 -0.47
CA CYS A 3 -13.46 14.49 -1.87
C CYS A 3 -12.33 15.53 -1.94
N ASN A 4 -11.21 15.29 -1.27
CA ASN A 4 -10.03 16.15 -1.34
C ASN A 4 -8.81 15.25 -1.49
N GLY A 5 -8.29 15.11 -2.72
CA GLY A 5 -7.07 14.32 -2.91
C GLY A 5 -6.57 14.15 -4.34
N VAL A 6 -7.29 14.56 -5.38
CA VAL A 6 -6.72 14.58 -6.74
C VAL A 6 -6.84 15.99 -7.28
N ALA A 7 -5.87 16.83 -6.90
CA ALA A 7 -5.52 17.96 -7.72
C ALA A 7 -4.90 17.39 -8.99
N THR A 8 -5.73 17.08 -10.00
CA THR A 8 -5.25 16.77 -11.35
C THR A 8 -4.70 18.08 -11.91
N SER A 9 -3.45 18.39 -11.56
CA SER A 9 -2.64 19.31 -12.34
C SER A 9 -2.80 18.85 -13.78
N LEU A 10 -3.29 19.73 -14.66
CA LEU A 10 -3.34 19.52 -16.11
C LEU A 10 -1.91 19.52 -16.66
N SER A 11 -1.16 18.52 -16.21
CA SER A 11 0.12 18.08 -16.69
C SER A 11 -0.13 17.39 -18.04
N SER A 12 0.68 17.70 -19.04
CA SER A 12 0.64 16.92 -20.27
C SER A 12 0.96 15.48 -19.91
N HIS A 13 0.17 14.51 -20.41
CA HIS A 13 0.39 13.09 -20.15
C HIS A 13 1.84 12.64 -20.45
N VAL A 14 2.50 13.30 -21.41
CA VAL A 14 3.91 13.09 -21.73
C VAL A 14 4.83 13.39 -20.55
N LYS A 15 4.53 14.41 -19.74
CA LYS A 15 5.29 14.74 -18.52
C LYS A 15 5.12 13.66 -17.46
N ASP A 16 3.92 13.13 -17.30
CA ASP A 16 3.66 12.05 -16.34
C ASP A 16 4.40 10.77 -16.74
N ILE A 17 4.40 10.43 -18.03
CA ILE A 17 5.19 9.31 -18.56
C ILE A 17 6.69 9.55 -18.36
N ALA A 18 7.18 10.76 -18.65
CA ALA A 18 8.59 11.09 -18.45
C ALA A 18 9.00 10.93 -16.98
N LEU A 19 8.15 11.36 -16.04
CA LEU A 19 8.37 11.18 -14.60
C LEU A 19 8.39 9.69 -14.22
N LEU A 20 7.47 8.88 -14.75
CA LEU A 20 7.46 7.44 -14.50
C LEU A 20 8.72 6.75 -15.04
N ILE A 21 9.23 7.16 -16.19
CA ILE A 21 10.49 6.65 -16.75
C ILE A 21 11.67 7.03 -15.85
N GLN A 22 11.71 8.27 -15.36
CA GLN A 22 12.74 8.70 -14.40
C GLN A 22 12.69 7.87 -13.12
N VAL A 23 11.51 7.75 -12.51
CA VAL A 23 11.31 6.91 -11.32
C VAL A 23 11.78 5.48 -11.57
N PHE A 24 11.40 4.88 -12.70
CA PHE A 24 11.80 3.51 -13.03
C PHE A 24 13.33 3.34 -13.09
N ASN A 25 14.06 4.31 -13.65
CA ASN A 25 15.51 4.24 -13.81
C ASN A 25 16.27 4.60 -12.53
N ASP A 26 15.80 5.60 -11.78
CA ASP A 26 16.51 6.17 -10.64
C ASP A 26 16.24 5.40 -9.33
N THR A 27 15.21 4.55 -9.31
CA THR A 27 14.87 3.75 -8.13
C THR A 27 15.96 2.72 -7.83
N GLU A 28 16.59 2.84 -6.68
CA GLU A 28 17.48 1.82 -6.09
C GLU A 28 16.88 1.18 -4.83
N CYS A 29 16.07 1.95 -4.10
CA CYS A 29 15.41 1.53 -2.88
C CYS A 29 13.99 2.08 -2.85
N ILE A 30 13.02 1.22 -2.57
CA ILE A 30 11.60 1.57 -2.44
C ILE A 30 11.26 1.53 -0.95
N ASN A 31 10.94 2.69 -0.39
CA ASN A 31 10.40 2.78 0.96
C ASN A 31 8.88 2.54 0.91
N VAL A 32 8.38 1.61 1.71
CA VAL A 32 6.96 1.23 1.77
C VAL A 32 6.39 1.60 3.13
N ASP A 33 5.53 2.61 3.11
CA ASP A 33 4.84 3.20 4.27
C ASP A 33 3.30 3.08 4.17
N GLY A 34 2.78 2.65 3.02
CA GLY A 34 1.35 2.54 2.76
C GLY A 34 0.69 3.82 2.25
N SER A 35 1.46 4.86 1.89
CA SER A 35 0.91 6.10 1.33
C SER A 35 1.25 6.29 -0.15
N GLN A 36 2.49 6.04 -0.57
CA GLN A 36 2.94 6.36 -1.93
C GLN A 36 3.71 5.21 -2.60
N LEU A 37 3.08 4.62 -3.62
CA LEU A 37 3.70 3.62 -4.49
C LEU A 37 3.25 3.87 -5.93
N THR A 38 4.20 4.01 -6.86
CA THR A 38 3.92 4.22 -8.28
C THR A 38 3.99 2.91 -9.06
N VAL A 39 3.35 2.87 -10.24
CA VAL A 39 3.50 1.74 -11.17
C VAL A 39 4.95 1.55 -11.63
N ALA A 40 5.73 2.62 -11.68
CA ALA A 40 7.15 2.59 -12.03
C ALA A 40 8.00 1.89 -10.95
N HIS A 41 7.71 2.11 -9.65
CA HIS A 41 8.35 1.38 -8.56
C HIS A 41 8.10 -0.14 -8.67
N ALA A 42 6.84 -0.54 -8.92
CA ALA A 42 6.50 -1.95 -9.09
C ALA A 42 7.20 -2.58 -10.30
N ALA A 43 7.25 -1.88 -11.42
CA ALA A 43 7.97 -2.33 -12.61
C ALA A 43 9.49 -2.42 -12.37
N ALA A 44 10.08 -1.43 -11.70
CA ALA A 44 11.50 -1.42 -11.37
C ALA A 44 11.87 -2.62 -10.49
N LEU A 45 11.08 -2.88 -9.43
CA LEU A 45 11.29 -4.02 -8.55
C LEU A 45 11.19 -5.37 -9.28
N ALA A 46 10.25 -5.50 -10.23
CA ALA A 46 10.02 -6.74 -10.96
C ALA A 46 11.16 -7.08 -11.94
N VAL A 47 11.81 -6.07 -12.54
CA VAL A 47 12.78 -6.25 -13.63
C VAL A 47 14.23 -6.09 -13.17
N ARG A 48 14.49 -5.25 -12.16
CA ARG A 48 15.84 -4.90 -11.70
C ARG A 48 16.12 -5.53 -10.32
N PRO A 49 16.81 -6.67 -10.24
CA PRO A 49 17.01 -7.42 -8.98
C PRO A 49 17.83 -6.68 -7.92
N GLN A 50 18.54 -5.62 -8.31
CA GLN A 50 19.30 -4.75 -7.41
C GLN A 50 18.41 -3.80 -6.59
N VAL A 51 17.15 -3.60 -6.99
CA VAL A 51 16.23 -2.69 -6.30
C VAL A 51 15.82 -3.32 -4.97
N LYS A 52 16.01 -2.59 -3.87
CA LYS A 52 15.67 -3.04 -2.53
C LYS A 52 14.31 -2.50 -2.08
N VAL A 53 13.68 -3.20 -1.15
CA VAL A 53 12.48 -2.75 -0.47
C VAL A 53 12.82 -2.54 1.00
N VAL A 54 12.42 -1.38 1.53
CA VAL A 54 12.53 -1.03 2.95
C VAL A 54 11.14 -0.73 3.47
N LEU A 55 10.85 -1.21 4.67
CA LEU A 55 9.61 -0.90 5.38
C LEU A 55 9.90 0.21 6.38
N GLU A 56 9.04 1.22 6.40
CA GLU A 56 9.20 2.33 7.33
C GLU A 56 8.72 1.96 8.74
N ASP A 57 9.53 2.28 9.75
CA ASP A 57 9.23 1.94 11.14
C ASP A 57 8.01 2.70 11.68
N GLU A 58 7.70 3.90 11.15
CA GLU A 58 6.51 4.67 11.57
C GLU A 58 5.19 3.91 11.34
N CYS A 59 5.16 2.99 10.38
CA CYS A 59 3.98 2.20 10.07
C CYS A 59 3.82 0.97 10.98
N ARG A 60 4.86 0.59 11.71
CA ARG A 60 4.83 -0.57 12.61
C ARG A 60 3.76 -0.40 13.70
N GLY A 61 3.73 0.76 14.36
CA GLY A 61 2.82 0.99 15.49
C GLY A 61 1.34 0.90 15.10
N ARG A 62 0.96 1.42 13.93
CA ARG A 62 -0.44 1.32 13.43
C ARG A 62 -0.79 -0.12 13.04
N VAL A 63 0.15 -0.86 12.45
CA VAL A 63 -0.03 -2.27 12.06
C VAL A 63 -0.18 -3.15 13.30
N GLU A 64 0.69 -2.99 14.29
CA GLU A 64 0.66 -3.73 15.55
C GLU A 64 -0.63 -3.46 16.34
N ARG A 65 -1.07 -2.20 16.37
CA ARG A 65 -2.32 -1.81 17.02
C ARG A 65 -3.53 -2.48 16.37
N CYS A 66 -3.60 -2.47 15.04
CA CYS A 66 -4.69 -3.12 14.30
C CYS A 66 -4.68 -4.64 14.55
N SER A 67 -3.51 -5.27 14.45
CA SER A 67 -3.32 -6.70 14.71
C SER A 67 -3.76 -7.08 16.13
N SER A 68 -3.32 -6.33 17.14
CA SER A 68 -3.68 -6.58 18.54
C SER A 68 -5.18 -6.43 18.77
N TRP A 69 -5.81 -5.44 18.15
CA TRP A 69 -7.25 -5.22 18.28
C TRP A 69 -8.06 -6.37 17.67
N VAL A 70 -7.72 -6.84 16.46
CA VAL A 70 -8.39 -7.97 15.82
C VAL A 70 -8.22 -9.24 16.66
N GLN A 71 -7.00 -9.51 17.14
CA GLN A 71 -6.72 -10.66 18.00
C GLN A 71 -7.55 -10.63 19.30
N GLN A 72 -7.69 -9.47 19.93
CA GLN A 72 -8.50 -9.33 21.14
C GLN A 72 -9.98 -9.54 20.84
N LYS A 73 -10.52 -8.91 19.79
CA LYS A 73 -11.93 -9.03 19.45
C LYS A 73 -12.33 -10.44 19.05
N ALA A 74 -11.47 -11.14 18.32
CA ALA A 74 -11.69 -12.55 18.02
C ALA A 74 -11.75 -13.40 19.30
N LYS A 75 -10.86 -13.14 20.27
CA LYS A 75 -10.87 -13.83 21.59
C LYS A 75 -12.12 -13.51 22.41
N ASP A 76 -12.61 -12.28 22.35
CA ASP A 76 -13.82 -11.83 23.02
C ASP A 76 -15.11 -12.39 22.37
N GLY A 77 -15.00 -13.16 21.28
CA GLY A 77 -16.14 -13.72 20.57
C GLY A 77 -16.90 -12.71 19.71
N ALA A 78 -16.25 -11.60 19.32
CA ALA A 78 -16.86 -10.64 18.41
C ALA A 78 -17.15 -11.29 17.05
N ASP A 79 -18.30 -10.96 16.47
CA ASP A 79 -18.64 -11.38 15.11
C ASP A 79 -17.88 -10.52 14.09
N ILE A 80 -16.91 -11.13 13.42
CA ILE A 80 -16.04 -10.52 12.42
C ILE A 80 -16.06 -11.43 11.20
N TYR A 81 -16.65 -10.95 10.11
CA TYR A 81 -16.67 -11.63 8.82
C TYR A 81 -15.26 -12.01 8.36
N GLY A 82 -15.07 -13.28 8.02
CA GLY A 82 -13.80 -13.83 7.61
C GLY A 82 -12.78 -14.06 8.73
N VAL A 83 -13.18 -13.87 10.00
CA VAL A 83 -12.39 -14.27 11.17
C VAL A 83 -13.16 -15.27 12.04
N THR A 84 -14.31 -14.86 12.57
CA THR A 84 -15.16 -15.71 13.44
C THR A 84 -16.42 -16.19 12.74
N THR A 85 -16.72 -15.70 11.54
CA THR A 85 -17.74 -16.23 10.64
C THR A 85 -17.13 -16.66 9.30
N GLY A 86 -17.88 -17.49 8.55
CA GLY A 86 -17.45 -18.03 7.26
C GLY A 86 -17.32 -16.98 6.16
N PHE A 87 -17.01 -17.44 4.95
CA PHE A 87 -16.90 -16.59 3.76
C PHE A 87 -18.03 -16.88 2.78
N GLY A 88 -18.54 -15.84 2.12
CA GLY A 88 -19.55 -15.94 1.08
C GLY A 88 -20.97 -16.09 1.61
N ALA A 89 -21.90 -16.37 0.69
CA ALA A 89 -23.28 -16.64 1.04
C ALA A 89 -23.39 -18.03 1.70
N CYS A 90 -24.09 -18.07 2.82
CA CYS A 90 -24.42 -19.29 3.55
C CYS A 90 -25.89 -19.63 3.29
N TYR A 91 -26.13 -20.44 2.26
CA TYR A 91 -27.43 -21.04 1.93
C TYR A 91 -27.39 -22.55 2.07
#